data_AF-A0A1G7VZM9-F1
#
_entry.id   AF-A0A1G7VZM9-F1
#
_cell.length_a   1.000
_cell.length_b   1.000
_cell.length_c   1.000
_cell.angle_alpha   90.00
_cell.angle_beta   90.00
_cell.angle_gamma   90.00
#
_symmetry.space_group_name_H-M   'P 1'
#
loop_
_entity.id
_entity.type
_entity.pdbx_description
1 polymer ?
#
loop_
_entity_poly.entity_id
_entity_poly.type
_entity_poly.pdbx_seq_one_letter_code
_entity_poly.pdbx_strand_id
1 'polypeptide(L)'
;MEEELDIDPQRLMLEHVISVLTPLRQHRQASAERAQRRAQKALEDMQVHLQQTRESLTQERDNQRERRQGLSVAHLNKQMSLNDLDRWHEKEHRMLDRLAYIRQDVQRQRLGIDEQQRQLVQARDAAKAAQRAVEKLACLAEALNEPD
;
A
#
# COMPACT_ATOMS: atom_id res chain seq x y z
N MET A 1 -24.93 50.88 -36.85
CA MET A 1 -24.33 50.36 -35.60
C MET A 1 -25.30 49.33 -35.06
N GLU A 2 -24.76 48.25 -34.49
CA GLU A 2 -25.39 46.95 -34.15
C GLU A 2 -25.15 45.88 -35.23
N GLU A 3 -23.91 45.43 -35.33
CA GLU A 3 -23.62 44.05 -35.70
C GLU A 3 -23.98 43.19 -34.48
N GLU A 4 -25.21 42.68 -34.43
CA GLU A 4 -25.51 41.50 -33.61
C GLU A 4 -24.65 40.37 -34.17
N LEU A 5 -23.51 40.13 -33.52
CA LEU A 5 -22.71 38.93 -33.71
C LEU A 5 -23.62 37.74 -33.40
N ASP A 6 -24.13 37.11 -34.46
CA ASP A 6 -24.89 35.87 -34.40
C ASP A 6 -24.00 34.83 -33.70
N ILE A 7 -24.24 34.63 -32.40
CA ILE A 7 -23.39 33.76 -31.57
C ILE A 7 -23.59 32.34 -32.11
N ASP A 8 -22.51 31.73 -32.57
CA ASP A 8 -22.55 30.37 -33.12
C ASP A 8 -23.22 29.41 -32.10
N PRO A 9 -24.38 28.81 -32.42
CA PRO A 9 -25.08 27.91 -31.52
C PRO A 9 -24.23 26.68 -31.14
N GLN A 10 -23.25 26.29 -31.97
CA GLN A 10 -22.33 25.21 -31.65
C GLN A 10 -21.34 25.61 -30.54
N ARG A 11 -20.89 26.86 -30.52
CA ARG A 11 -20.02 27.42 -29.47
C ARG A 11 -20.74 27.46 -28.12
N LEU A 12 -21.98 27.94 -28.09
CA LEU A 12 -22.81 27.95 -26.87
C LEU A 12 -23.06 26.54 -26.31
N MET A 13 -23.30 25.56 -27.18
CA MET A 13 -23.46 24.16 -26.78
C MET A 13 -22.16 23.59 -26.19
N LEU A 14 -21.01 23.89 -26.79
CA LEU A 14 -19.69 23.48 -26.28
C LEU A 14 -19.37 24.11 -24.92
N GLU A 15 -19.64 25.41 -24.75
CA GLU A 15 -19.49 26.11 -23.47
C GLU A 15 -20.38 25.50 -22.38
N HIS A 16 -21.64 25.20 -22.71
CA HIS A 16 -22.55 24.53 -21.79
C HIS A 16 -22.02 23.13 -21.39
N VAL A 17 -21.56 22.33 -22.35
CA VAL A 17 -20.98 21.01 -22.08
C VAL A 17 -19.74 21.11 -21.20
N ILE A 18 -18.85 22.08 -21.44
CA ILE A 18 -17.67 22.31 -20.60
C ILE A 18 -18.06 22.73 -19.19
N SER A 19 -19.05 23.60 -19.03
CA SER A 19 -19.54 24.05 -17.71
C SER A 19 -20.06 22.87 -16.87
N VAL A 20 -20.71 21.89 -17.50
CA VAL A 20 -21.22 20.69 -16.83
C VAL A 20 -20.11 19.67 -16.55
N LEU A 21 -19.20 19.45 -17.50
CA LEU A 21 -18.15 18.43 -17.37
C LEU A 21 -17.01 18.84 -16.43
N THR A 22 -16.69 20.12 -16.33
CA THR A 22 -15.59 20.62 -15.49
C THR A 22 -15.71 20.21 -14.01
N PRO A 23 -16.81 20.51 -13.30
CA PRO A 23 -16.95 20.12 -11.89
C PRO A 23 -16.94 18.60 -11.70
N LEU A 24 -17.51 17.84 -12.64
CA LEU A 24 -17.49 16.37 -12.62
C LEU A 24 -16.06 15.82 -12.73
N ARG A 25 -15.25 16.35 -13.65
CA ARG A 25 -13.86 15.90 -13.83
C ARG A 25 -12.96 16.35 -12.68
N GLN A 26 -13.14 17.55 -12.15
CA GLN A 26 -12.44 18.02 -10.94
C GLN A 26 -12.75 17.13 -9.73
N HIS A 27 -14.02 16.77 -9.53
CA HIS A 27 -14.40 15.83 -8.46
C HIS A 27 -13.76 14.45 -8.65
N ARG A 28 -13.74 13.92 -9.89
CA ARG A 28 -13.07 12.65 -10.20
C ARG A 28 -11.57 12.71 -9.97
N GLN A 29 -10.90 13.81 -10.31
CA GLN A 29 -9.49 14.04 -10.01
C GLN A 29 -9.25 14.02 -8.50
N ALA A 30 -10.00 14.81 -7.73
CA ALA A 30 -9.85 14.86 -6.27
C ALA A 30 -10.11 13.50 -5.62
N SER A 31 -11.07 12.73 -6.13
CA SER A 31 -11.34 11.36 -5.66
C SER A 31 -10.18 10.41 -5.95
N ALA A 32 -9.61 10.46 -7.17
CA ALA A 32 -8.47 9.63 -7.56
C ALA A 32 -7.21 9.96 -6.74
N GLU A 33 -6.94 11.24 -6.49
CA GLU A 33 -5.85 11.66 -5.61
C GLU A 33 -6.02 11.18 -4.17
N ARG A 34 -7.25 11.23 -3.63
CA ARG A 34 -7.55 10.67 -2.30
C ARG A 34 -7.34 9.16 -2.28
N ALA A 35 -7.75 8.44 -3.32
CA ALA A 35 -7.54 7.00 -3.44
C ALA A 35 -6.03 6.67 -3.48
N GLN A 36 -5.25 7.42 -4.25
CA GLN A 36 -3.79 7.28 -4.29
C GLN A 36 -3.16 7.51 -2.91
N ARG A 37 -3.51 8.59 -2.20
CA ARG A 37 -2.99 8.87 -0.85
C ARG A 37 -3.35 7.77 0.15
N ARG A 38 -4.56 7.23 0.08
CA ARG A 38 -4.99 6.09 0.93
C ARG A 38 -4.19 4.83 0.62
N ALA A 39 -4.00 4.51 -0.66
CA ALA A 39 -3.22 3.35 -1.07
C ALA A 39 -1.75 3.47 -0.64
N GLN A 40 -1.18 4.68 -0.70
CA GLN A 40 0.17 4.96 -0.24
C GLN A 40 0.30 4.81 1.27
N LYS A 41 -0.62 5.39 2.04
CA LYS A 41 -0.64 5.25 3.50
C LYS A 41 -0.76 3.78 3.92
N ALA A 42 -1.65 3.01 3.27
CA ALA A 42 -1.79 1.58 3.54
C ALA A 42 -0.48 0.81 3.27
N LEU A 43 0.24 1.16 2.19
CA LEU A 43 1.55 0.57 1.91
C LEU A 43 2.58 0.89 2.99
N GLU A 44 2.63 2.14 3.45
CA GLU A 44 3.51 2.57 4.55
C GLU A 44 3.21 1.82 5.85
N ASP A 45 1.92 1.72 6.22
CA ASP A 45 1.48 0.98 7.40
C ASP A 45 1.88 -0.50 7.33
N MET A 46 1.74 -1.14 6.17
CA MET A 46 2.18 -2.53 5.94
C MET A 46 3.70 -2.69 6.04
N GLN A 47 4.48 -1.72 5.54
CA GLN A 47 5.93 -1.74 5.65
C GLN A 47 6.40 -1.59 7.09
N VAL A 48 5.76 -0.71 7.87
CA VAL A 48 6.03 -0.57 9.31
C VAL A 48 5.73 -1.88 10.04
N HIS A 49 4.59 -2.51 9.73
CA HIS A 49 4.24 -3.79 10.35
C HIS A 49 5.24 -4.90 9.99
N LEU A 50 5.67 -4.97 8.73
CA LEU A 50 6.71 -5.91 8.29
C LEU A 50 8.03 -5.70 9.05
N GLN A 51 8.41 -4.45 9.30
CA GLN A 51 9.60 -4.13 10.07
C GLN A 51 9.49 -4.63 11.52
N GLN A 52 8.34 -4.40 12.17
CA GLN A 52 8.07 -4.91 13.52
C GLN A 52 8.12 -6.45 13.58
N THR A 53 7.56 -7.15 12.59
CA THR A 53 7.62 -8.62 12.54
C THR A 53 9.05 -9.13 12.33
N ARG A 54 9.87 -8.42 11.54
CA ARG A 54 11.30 -8.75 11.36
C ARG A 54 12.12 -8.54 12.64
N GLU A 55 11.83 -7.48 13.38
CA GLU A 55 12.45 -7.23 14.68
C GLU A 55 12.06 -8.32 15.68
N SER A 56 10.77 -8.68 15.72
CA SER A 56 10.27 -9.78 16.55
C SER A 56 10.94 -11.12 16.19
N LEU A 57 11.14 -11.40 14.90
CA LEU A 57 11.87 -12.59 14.45
C LEU A 57 13.33 -12.59 14.93
N THR A 58 13.98 -11.43 14.92
CA THR A 58 15.37 -11.30 15.36
C THR A 58 15.48 -11.53 16.86
N GLN A 59 14.61 -10.88 17.65
CA GLN A 59 14.52 -11.09 19.08
C GLN A 59 14.22 -12.54 19.45
N GLU A 60 13.29 -13.20 18.74
CA GLU A 60 12.96 -14.60 19.02
C GLU A 60 14.13 -15.54 18.72
N ARG A 61 14.95 -15.23 17.70
CA ARG A 61 16.18 -15.99 17.42
C ARG A 61 17.22 -15.82 18.51
N ASP A 62 17.40 -14.61 19.02
CA ASP A 62 18.34 -14.34 20.11
C ASP A 62 17.88 -15.02 21.40
N ASN A 63 16.59 -14.90 21.73
CA ASN A 63 15.97 -15.61 22.86
C ASN A 63 16.15 -17.13 22.75
N GLN A 64 15.94 -17.71 21.56
CA GLN A 64 16.16 -19.14 21.36
C GLN A 64 17.62 -19.52 21.58
N ARG A 65 18.57 -18.71 21.08
CA ARG A 65 20.00 -18.94 21.25
C ARG A 65 20.40 -18.93 22.73
N GLU A 66 19.96 -17.93 23.48
CA GLU A 66 20.22 -17.83 24.92
C GLU A 66 19.61 -19.00 25.70
N ARG A 67 18.36 -19.37 25.40
CA ARG A 67 17.70 -20.52 26.03
C ARG A 67 18.43 -21.83 25.73
N ARG A 68 18.83 -22.05 24.48
CA ARG A 68 19.62 -23.24 24.09
C ARG A 68 20.98 -23.27 24.79
N GLN A 69 21.65 -22.12 24.93
CA GLN A 69 22.92 -22.03 25.66
C GLN A 69 22.74 -22.32 27.15
N GLY A 70 21.74 -21.72 27.80
CA GLY A 70 21.44 -21.98 29.22
C GLY A 70 21.09 -23.45 29.49
N LEU A 71 20.27 -24.06 28.62
CA LEU A 71 19.94 -25.48 28.70
C LEU A 71 21.15 -26.38 28.44
N SER A 72 21.99 -26.03 27.46
CA SER A 72 23.25 -26.73 27.22
C SER A 72 24.11 -26.69 28.47
N VAL A 73 24.37 -25.54 29.07
CA VAL A 73 25.17 -25.44 30.31
C VAL A 73 24.55 -26.25 31.46
N ALA A 74 23.21 -26.24 31.58
CA ALA A 74 22.52 -26.94 32.66
C ALA A 74 22.60 -28.47 32.54
N HIS A 75 22.60 -29.02 31.32
CA HIS A 75 22.41 -30.45 31.06
C HIS A 75 23.57 -31.16 30.33
N LEU A 76 24.58 -30.42 29.85
CA LEU A 76 25.75 -31.05 29.20
C LEU A 76 26.45 -31.99 30.18
N ASN A 77 26.70 -33.22 29.75
CA ASN A 77 27.42 -34.26 30.51
C ASN A 77 26.76 -34.64 31.86
N LYS A 78 25.46 -34.38 32.04
CA LYS A 78 24.71 -34.85 33.21
C LYS A 78 23.79 -36.00 32.84
N GLN A 79 23.64 -36.96 33.75
CA GLN A 79 22.58 -37.96 33.64
C GLN A 79 21.22 -37.28 33.74
N MET A 80 20.34 -37.61 32.80
CA MET A 80 19.02 -37.05 32.63
C MET A 80 18.02 -38.21 32.54
N SER A 81 16.85 -38.04 33.16
CA SER A 81 15.75 -39.01 32.99
C SER A 81 15.17 -38.89 31.58
N LEU A 82 14.63 -40.00 31.04
CA LEU A 82 13.96 -39.99 29.73
C LEU A 82 12.81 -38.97 29.69
N ASN A 83 12.06 -38.82 30.78
CA ASN A 83 10.97 -37.84 30.88
C ASN A 83 11.47 -36.38 30.75
N ASP A 84 12.66 -36.08 31.29
CA ASP A 84 13.23 -34.73 31.18
C ASP A 84 13.78 -34.47 29.77
N LEU A 85 14.28 -35.50 29.09
CA LEU A 85 14.68 -35.46 27.68
C LEU A 85 13.47 -35.15 26.78
N ASP A 86 12.34 -35.84 26.99
CA ASP A 86 11.11 -35.61 26.21
C ASP A 86 10.57 -34.19 26.41
N ARG A 87 10.53 -33.71 27.67
CA ARG A 87 10.14 -32.32 27.99
C ARG A 87 11.05 -31.30 27.32
N TRP A 88 12.34 -31.61 27.20
CA TRP A 88 13.27 -30.74 26.50
C TRP A 88 13.02 -30.72 24.99
N HIS A 89 12.82 -31.89 24.38
CA HIS A 89 12.47 -31.98 22.96
C HIS A 89 11.18 -31.24 22.64
N GLU A 90 10.14 -31.35 23.48
CA GLU A 90 8.91 -30.58 23.29
C GLU A 90 9.14 -29.07 23.33
N LYS A 91 9.95 -28.58 24.29
CA LYS A 91 10.29 -27.15 24.36
C LYS A 91 11.03 -26.69 23.11
N GLU A 92 11.96 -27.50 22.60
CA GLU A 92 12.70 -27.21 21.38
C GLU A 92 11.79 -27.16 20.15
N HIS A 93 10.88 -28.14 20.00
CA HIS A 93 9.90 -28.14 18.92
C HIS A 93 9.01 -26.90 18.96
N ARG A 94 8.46 -26.55 20.13
CA ARG A 94 7.62 -25.33 20.28
C ARG A 94 8.37 -24.05 19.90
N MET A 95 9.68 -23.96 20.20
CA MET A 95 10.50 -22.81 19.79
C MET A 95 10.70 -22.78 18.27
N LEU A 96 10.96 -23.93 17.65
CA LEU A 96 11.11 -24.05 16.19
C LEU A 96 9.78 -23.73 15.46
N ASP A 97 8.67 -24.23 15.97
CA ASP A 97 7.32 -23.96 15.44
C ASP A 97 7.00 -22.47 15.48
N ARG A 98 7.32 -21.80 16.59
CA ARG A 98 7.13 -20.35 16.72
C ARG A 98 7.96 -19.57 15.71
N LEU A 99 9.21 -19.96 15.47
CA LEU A 99 10.03 -19.34 14.43
C LEU A 99 9.51 -19.61 13.03
N ALA A 100 9.02 -20.82 12.76
CA ALA A 100 8.41 -21.17 11.48
C ALA A 100 7.17 -20.29 11.23
N TYR A 101 6.31 -20.12 12.25
CA TYR A 101 5.14 -19.26 12.19
C TYR A 101 5.50 -17.80 11.86
N ILE A 102 6.45 -17.21 12.59
CA ILE A 102 6.87 -15.81 12.35
C ILE A 102 7.47 -15.67 10.94
N ARG A 103 8.26 -16.64 10.47
CA ARG A 103 8.80 -16.62 9.10
C ARG A 103 7.70 -16.68 8.04
N GLN A 104 6.69 -17.53 8.25
CA GLN A 104 5.54 -17.63 7.35
C GLN A 104 4.76 -16.32 7.31
N ASP A 105 4.56 -15.68 8.46
CA ASP A 105 3.89 -14.38 8.54
C ASP A 105 4.66 -13.30 7.78
N VAL A 106 6.00 -13.23 7.94
CA VAL A 106 6.86 -12.32 7.16
C VAL A 106 6.69 -12.55 5.65
N GLN A 107 6.61 -13.80 5.19
CA GLN A 107 6.42 -14.10 3.77
C GLN A 107 5.03 -13.67 3.28
N ARG A 108 3.99 -13.92 4.07
CA ARG A 108 2.62 -13.49 3.76
C ARG A 108 2.52 -11.96 3.66
N GLN A 109 3.14 -11.24 4.59
CA GLN A 109 3.17 -9.79 4.59
C GLN A 109 3.91 -9.23 3.37
N ARG A 110 5.02 -9.85 2.95
CA ARG A 110 5.74 -9.47 1.71
C ARG A 110 4.84 -9.61 0.47
N LEU A 111 4.14 -10.74 0.33
CA LEU A 111 3.20 -10.94 -0.77
C LEU A 111 2.07 -9.90 -0.76
N GLY A 112 1.53 -9.58 0.42
CA GLY A 112 0.52 -8.53 0.57
C GLY A 112 1.06 -7.13 0.19
N ILE A 113 2.30 -6.82 0.53
CA ILE A 113 2.97 -5.57 0.13
C ILE A 113 3.13 -5.50 -1.38
N ASP A 114 3.54 -6.58 -2.03
CA ASP A 114 3.70 -6.63 -3.49
C ASP A 114 2.36 -6.40 -4.21
N GLU A 115 1.27 -6.96 -3.68
CA GLU A 115 -0.08 -6.69 -4.18
C GLU A 115 -0.49 -5.23 -3.98
N GLN A 116 -0.27 -4.68 -2.79
CA GLN A 116 -0.57 -3.28 -2.47
C GLN A 116 0.22 -2.30 -3.35
N GLN A 117 1.48 -2.63 -3.68
CA GLN A 117 2.28 -1.85 -4.62
C GLN A 117 1.67 -1.82 -6.02
N ARG A 118 1.15 -2.95 -6.51
CA ARG A 118 0.45 -2.98 -7.80
C ARG A 118 -0.82 -2.12 -7.77
N GLN A 119 -1.58 -2.18 -6.69
CA GLN A 119 -2.76 -1.31 -6.52
C GLN A 119 -2.39 0.17 -6.48
N LEU A 120 -1.28 0.53 -5.82
CA LEU A 120 -0.78 1.90 -5.80
C LEU A 120 -0.39 2.41 -7.19
N VAL A 121 0.25 1.57 -8.01
CA VAL A 121 0.57 1.91 -9.41
C VAL A 121 -0.71 2.19 -10.19
N GLN A 122 -1.71 1.33 -10.09
CA GLN A 122 -3.02 1.53 -10.74
C GLN A 122 -3.71 2.82 -10.28
N ALA A 123 -3.70 3.10 -8.97
CA ALA A 123 -4.27 4.33 -8.41
C ALA A 123 -3.53 5.58 -8.91
N ARG A 124 -2.20 5.52 -9.04
CA ARG A 124 -1.39 6.61 -9.59
C ARG A 124 -1.69 6.85 -11.06
N ASP A 125 -1.85 5.80 -11.85
CA ASP A 125 -2.18 5.93 -13.27
C ASP A 125 -3.60 6.47 -13.48
N ALA A 126 -4.55 6.05 -12.65
CA ALA A 126 -5.90 6.61 -12.62
C ALA A 126 -5.90 8.11 -12.25
N ALA A 127 -5.11 8.52 -11.24
CA ALA A 127 -4.96 9.92 -10.86
C ALA A 127 -4.37 10.76 -12.00
N LYS A 128 -3.31 10.27 -12.67
CA LYS A 128 -2.73 10.93 -13.85
C LYS A 128 -3.73 11.05 -15.00
N ALA A 129 -4.51 10.00 -15.26
CA ALA A 129 -5.53 10.02 -16.31
C ALA A 129 -6.62 11.05 -16.00
N ALA A 130 -7.06 11.12 -14.74
CA ALA A 130 -8.05 12.11 -14.29
C ALA A 130 -7.51 13.54 -14.41
N GLN A 131 -6.26 13.78 -14.00
CA GLN A 131 -5.58 15.07 -14.15
C GLN A 131 -5.52 15.50 -15.62
N ARG A 132 -5.03 14.63 -16.51
CA ARG A 132 -4.98 14.90 -17.96
C ARG A 132 -6.36 15.19 -18.54
N ALA A 133 -7.41 14.54 -18.04
CA ALA A 133 -8.77 14.79 -18.50
C ALA A 133 -9.32 16.15 -18.07
N VAL A 134 -8.87 16.68 -16.92
CA VAL A 134 -9.17 18.05 -16.47
C VAL A 134 -8.36 19.06 -17.29
N GLU A 135 -7.06 18.84 -17.48
CA GLU A 135 -6.19 19.68 -18.31
C GLU A 135 -6.74 19.81 -19.73
N LYS A 136 -7.15 18.70 -20.36
CA LYS A 136 -7.77 18.73 -21.69
C LYS A 136 -9.05 19.56 -21.74
N LEU A 137 -9.88 19.54 -20.68
CA LEU A 137 -11.07 20.40 -20.64
C LEU A 137 -10.69 21.87 -20.45
N ALA A 138 -9.69 22.15 -19.62
CA ALA A 138 -9.19 23.51 -19.41
C ALA A 138 -8.65 24.10 -20.73
N CYS A 139 -7.82 23.36 -21.47
CA CYS A 139 -7.33 23.81 -22.77
C CYS A 139 -8.46 24.02 -23.80
N LEU A 140 -9.48 23.15 -23.81
CA LEU A 140 -10.65 23.35 -24.68
C LEU A 140 -11.46 24.59 -24.27
N ALA A 141 -11.58 24.87 -22.97
CA ALA A 141 -12.24 26.06 -22.47
C ALA A 141 -11.45 27.34 -22.82
N GLU A 142 -10.12 27.28 -22.75
CA GLU A 142 -9.23 28.38 -23.16
C GLU A 142 -9.34 28.64 -24.68
N ALA A 143 -9.28 27.60 -25.51
CA ALA A 143 -9.41 27.72 -26.97
C ALA A 143 -10.78 28.27 -27.42
N LEU A 144 -11.84 28.11 -26.63
CA LEU A 144 -13.15 28.72 -26.89
C LEU A 144 -13.24 30.17 -26.42
N ASN A 145 -12.36 30.61 -25.53
CA ASN A 145 -12.29 31.97 -25.00
C ASN A 145 -11.24 32.85 -25.71
N GLU A 146 -10.30 32.23 -26.44
CA GLU A 146 -9.33 32.93 -27.26
C GLU A 146 -10.05 33.52 -28.50
N PRO A 147 -10.10 34.85 -28.65
CA PRO A 147 -10.67 35.46 -29.85
C PRO A 147 -9.68 35.30 -31.01
N ASP A 148 -10.17 34.93 -32.20
CA ASP A 148 -9.44 35.16 -33.46
C ASP A 148 -9.13 36.66 -33.63
#